data_AF-A0A1X3JH15-F1
#
_entry.id   AF-A0A1X3JH15-F1
#
_cell.length_a   1.000
_cell.length_b   1.000
_cell.length_c   1.000
_cell.angle_alpha   90.00
_cell.angle_beta   90.00
_cell.angle_gamma   90.00
#
_symmetry.space_group_name_H-M   'P 1'
#
loop_
_entity.id
_entity.type
_entity.pdbx_description
1 polymer ?
#
loop_
_entity_poly.entity_id
_entity_poly.type
_entity_poly.pdbx_seq_one_letter_code
_entity_poly.pdbx_strand_id
1 'polypeptide(L)'
;MWGLKLPTLRQRLFRCVSIRENDDGTYAITAVQHVPEKEAIVDNGAHFDGDQSGTVNGVTPPAVQHLTAEVTADSGEYQVLARWDTPKVVKGVRFSLRLTSGKGTDARLVTTAITADTEHRFSGLPLGRYTLTVRAVNARGQQGDPASVSFRINAPAKPATIELTPGYFQITAVPRLAVYDPTVQFEFWFSEKRITNTAQVEKSARYLGTGSQWTVQGSRIKPGTDFWFYVRSVNLVGKSAFVEASGQPSNDGEGYLEIFRGLIDETLLGQALKERIDASALRTEVTQLEEDIRQRMDTDIAEVTRKIGKAENSLTQLVAKKNEDQTLAIAQVSQKVDRVSSEISQTVSQGQSENARQIAQVRQYVDKKGSEITSTTDKKLGDQAVTIQQIQRVQSDTRNELNAMYMLKVQKTKNGIPYVAGIGAGIEDVDGQTLSNILLQADRIAMITPENGNTTPLFVAQGNQLFMNDVFLKRLFAVSITSSGNPPTFSLTPDGRLTARNADISGAITANTGTLNNVTINKNCVIRGKLSANQIEGDLVKTVGKAFPRDSRAPKRWPSGTITVRVYDDQPFNRQIVIPAVAFSGARHERENSDTYSSCRLIVKKNGAEIYNRTAMDNTL
;
A
#
# COMPACT_ATOMS: atom_id res chain seq x y z
N MET A 1 17.28 -78.40 -22.83
CA MET A 1 18.22 -77.36 -23.30
C MET A 1 19.63 -77.93 -23.27
N TRP A 2 20.27 -78.13 -24.43
CA TRP A 2 21.68 -78.48 -24.54
C TRP A 2 22.39 -77.37 -25.30
N GLY A 3 23.57 -76.94 -24.85
CA GLY A 3 24.33 -75.84 -25.46
C GLY A 3 25.57 -76.34 -26.19
N LEU A 4 25.64 -76.09 -27.50
CA LEU A 4 26.85 -76.31 -28.30
C LEU A 4 27.77 -75.07 -28.15
N LYS A 5 29.06 -75.27 -27.85
CA LYS A 5 30.06 -74.20 -27.70
C LYS A 5 31.12 -74.33 -28.80
N LEU A 6 31.20 -73.36 -29.71
CA LEU A 6 32.28 -73.24 -30.68
C LEU A 6 33.02 -71.89 -30.50
N PRO A 7 34.36 -71.83 -30.63
CA PRO A 7 35.16 -70.66 -30.24
C PRO A 7 35.03 -69.41 -31.15
N THR A 8 34.41 -69.53 -32.33
CA THR A 8 34.41 -68.48 -33.37
C THR A 8 33.10 -67.71 -33.51
N LEU A 9 32.05 -68.06 -32.75
CA LEU A 9 30.77 -67.36 -32.77
C LEU A 9 30.66 -66.36 -31.61
N ARG A 10 30.53 -65.07 -31.93
CA ARG A 10 30.12 -64.06 -30.94
C ARG A 10 28.74 -64.43 -30.40
N GLN A 11 28.60 -64.55 -29.07
CA GLN A 11 27.32 -64.77 -28.41
C GLN A 11 26.35 -63.64 -28.77
N ARG A 12 25.30 -63.97 -29.50
CA ARG A 12 24.14 -63.12 -29.75
C ARG A 12 22.91 -63.92 -29.33
N LEU A 13 22.02 -63.30 -28.56
CA LEU A 13 20.75 -63.89 -28.19
C LEU A 13 19.84 -63.84 -29.42
N PHE A 14 19.27 -64.98 -29.78
CA PHE A 14 18.27 -65.08 -30.84
C PHE A 14 17.02 -65.70 -30.24
N ARG A 15 15.84 -65.18 -30.60
CA ARG A 15 14.57 -65.82 -30.26
C ARG A 15 14.22 -66.78 -31.38
N CYS A 16 14.16 -68.07 -31.07
CA CYS A 16 13.68 -69.09 -32.00
C CYS A 16 12.19 -68.84 -32.28
N VAL A 17 11.84 -68.70 -33.56
CA VAL A 17 10.47 -68.47 -34.05
C VAL A 17 9.82 -69.78 -34.44
N SER A 18 10.58 -70.65 -35.10
CA SER A 18 10.11 -71.97 -35.50
C SER A 18 11.28 -72.92 -35.65
N ILE A 19 11.01 -74.19 -35.36
CA ILE A 19 11.90 -75.31 -35.66
C ILE A 19 11.12 -76.24 -36.56
N ARG A 20 11.68 -76.59 -37.72
CA ARG A 20 11.13 -77.60 -38.62
C ARG A 20 12.18 -78.67 -38.84
N GLU A 21 11.75 -79.93 -38.79
CA GLU A 21 12.58 -81.06 -39.21
C GLU A 21 12.55 -81.16 -40.74
N ASN A 22 13.73 -81.22 -41.35
CA ASN A 22 13.90 -81.47 -42.77
C ASN A 22 13.90 -82.97 -43.03
N ASP A 23 13.64 -83.35 -44.28
CA ASP A 23 13.51 -84.75 -44.69
C ASP A 23 14.81 -85.56 -44.54
N ASP A 24 15.95 -84.90 -44.36
CA ASP A 24 17.27 -85.51 -44.11
C ASP A 24 17.56 -85.72 -42.60
N GLY A 25 16.58 -85.48 -41.73
CA GLY A 25 16.71 -85.60 -40.28
C GLY A 25 17.46 -84.43 -39.63
N THR A 26 17.76 -83.36 -40.37
CA THR A 26 18.31 -82.11 -39.82
C THR A 26 17.20 -81.14 -39.44
N TYR A 27 17.46 -80.23 -38.51
CA TYR A 27 16.47 -79.22 -38.10
C TYR A 27 16.81 -77.84 -38.68
N ALA A 28 15.87 -77.26 -39.42
CA ALA A 28 15.89 -75.86 -39.80
C ALA A 28 15.33 -75.01 -38.64
N ILE A 29 16.15 -74.08 -38.15
CA ILE A 29 15.78 -73.14 -37.09
C ILE A 29 15.64 -71.75 -37.71
N THR A 30 14.44 -71.16 -37.61
CA THR A 30 14.22 -69.75 -37.92
C THR A 30 14.28 -68.96 -36.63
N ALA A 31 15.18 -67.99 -36.53
CA ALA A 31 15.34 -67.17 -35.34
C ALA A 31 15.50 -65.69 -35.67
N VAL A 32 14.94 -64.81 -34.83
CA VAL A 32 15.12 -63.36 -34.96
C VAL A 32 16.16 -62.89 -33.96
N GLN A 33 17.02 -61.96 -34.38
CA GLN A 33 18.05 -61.38 -33.53
C GLN A 33 17.42 -60.56 -32.40
N HIS A 34 17.81 -60.81 -31.16
CA HIS A 34 17.33 -60.08 -30.00
C HIS A 34 17.89 -58.64 -29.99
N VAL A 35 17.00 -57.65 -29.92
CA VAL A 35 17.30 -56.22 -29.79
C VAL A 35 16.65 -55.70 -28.51
N PRO A 36 17.43 -55.50 -27.41
CA PRO A 36 16.89 -55.17 -26.09
C PRO A 36 16.08 -53.86 -26.02
N GLU A 37 16.37 -52.90 -26.90
CA GLU A 37 15.76 -51.56 -26.88
C GLU A 37 14.27 -51.54 -27.28
N LYS A 38 13.72 -52.64 -27.81
CA LYS A 38 12.31 -52.73 -28.24
C LYS A 38 11.37 -53.35 -27.21
N GLU A 39 11.86 -53.75 -26.03
CA GLU A 39 11.05 -54.50 -25.06
C GLU A 39 10.06 -53.65 -24.25
N ALA A 40 10.23 -52.32 -24.19
CA ALA A 40 9.30 -51.45 -23.47
C ALA A 40 7.97 -51.19 -24.21
N ILE A 41 7.83 -51.62 -25.47
CA ILE A 41 6.67 -51.30 -26.34
C ILE A 41 5.90 -52.55 -26.77
N VAL A 42 6.38 -53.76 -26.44
CA VAL A 42 5.73 -55.03 -26.82
C VAL A 42 5.68 -55.99 -25.63
N ASP A 43 4.90 -55.63 -24.62
CA ASP A 43 4.28 -56.62 -23.73
C ASP A 43 2.89 -56.93 -24.27
N ASN A 44 2.85 -57.71 -25.37
CA ASN A 44 1.62 -58.21 -25.99
C ASN A 44 1.41 -59.67 -25.62
N GLY A 45 1.19 -59.95 -24.33
CA GLY A 45 0.43 -61.13 -23.90
C GLY A 45 0.88 -62.50 -24.42
N ALA A 46 2.18 -62.70 -24.66
CA ALA A 46 2.70 -64.00 -25.07
C ALA A 46 2.94 -64.88 -23.83
N HIS A 47 1.92 -65.64 -23.44
CA HIS A 47 2.06 -66.73 -22.47
C HIS A 47 2.22 -68.06 -23.23
N PHE A 48 3.06 -68.96 -22.71
CA PHE A 48 3.12 -70.33 -23.18
C PHE A 48 2.02 -71.15 -22.51
N ASP A 49 1.03 -71.60 -23.28
CA ASP A 49 0.07 -72.59 -22.81
C ASP A 49 0.78 -73.92 -22.54
N GLY A 50 0.68 -74.39 -21.28
CA GLY A 50 1.17 -75.68 -20.84
C GLY A 50 2.04 -75.60 -19.59
N ASP A 51 1.72 -76.46 -18.61
CA ASP A 51 2.61 -76.75 -17.49
C ASP A 51 3.96 -77.26 -18.03
N GLN A 52 4.98 -76.39 -18.06
CA GLN A 52 6.37 -76.84 -18.18
C GLN A 52 6.82 -77.48 -16.86
N SER A 53 6.16 -78.59 -16.52
CA SER A 53 6.58 -79.58 -15.55
C SER A 53 7.68 -80.43 -16.17
N GLY A 54 8.91 -79.92 -16.06
CA GLY A 54 10.13 -80.64 -16.38
C GLY A 54 11.13 -80.51 -15.24
N THR A 55 10.71 -80.84 -14.02
CA THR A 55 11.55 -80.81 -12.81
C THR A 55 12.63 -81.89 -12.95
N VAL A 56 13.85 -81.49 -13.29
CA VAL A 56 15.01 -82.39 -13.21
C VAL A 56 15.42 -82.48 -11.74
N ASN A 57 14.93 -83.51 -11.05
CA ASN A 57 15.15 -83.79 -9.61
C ASN A 57 16.61 -84.09 -9.21
N GLY A 58 17.60 -83.74 -10.04
CA GLY A 58 19.03 -84.04 -9.82
C GLY A 58 19.99 -82.90 -10.18
N VAL A 59 19.48 -81.69 -10.42
CA VAL A 59 20.33 -80.54 -10.73
C VAL A 59 20.75 -79.87 -9.43
N THR A 60 22.06 -79.62 -9.31
CA THR A 60 22.63 -78.78 -8.26
C THR A 60 22.03 -77.38 -8.36
N PRO A 61 21.39 -76.84 -7.30
CA PRO A 61 20.83 -75.49 -7.34
C PRO A 61 21.91 -74.45 -7.69
N PRO A 62 21.60 -73.40 -8.48
CA PRO A 62 22.52 -72.28 -8.62
C PRO A 62 22.60 -71.47 -7.31
N ALA A 63 23.62 -70.61 -7.20
CA ALA A 63 23.76 -69.70 -6.07
C ALA A 63 22.51 -68.81 -5.89
N VAL A 64 22.16 -68.49 -4.65
CA VAL A 64 21.07 -67.54 -4.35
C VAL A 64 21.42 -66.15 -4.88
N GLN A 65 20.41 -65.39 -5.30
CA GLN A 65 20.58 -64.04 -5.81
C GLN A 65 20.18 -63.00 -4.77
N HIS A 66 20.66 -61.77 -4.92
CA HIS A 66 20.35 -60.62 -4.06
C HIS A 66 20.51 -60.88 -2.55
N LEU A 67 21.55 -61.64 -2.17
CA LEU A 67 21.86 -61.86 -0.76
C LEU A 67 22.26 -60.53 -0.10
N THR A 68 21.45 -60.04 0.82
CA THR A 68 21.70 -58.86 1.65
C THR A 68 21.74 -59.22 3.13
N ALA A 69 22.41 -58.39 3.92
CA ALA A 69 22.42 -58.48 5.39
C ALA A 69 22.32 -57.07 5.96
N GLU A 70 21.22 -56.78 6.64
CA GLU A 70 20.92 -55.48 7.26
C GLU A 70 21.13 -55.58 8.77
N VAL A 71 21.92 -54.68 9.33
CA VAL A 71 22.22 -54.63 10.77
C VAL A 71 21.27 -53.64 11.45
N THR A 72 20.57 -54.10 12.48
CA THR A 72 19.69 -53.29 13.33
C THR A 72 20.03 -53.52 14.80
N ALA A 73 19.73 -52.54 15.66
CA ALA A 73 19.75 -52.77 17.11
C ALA A 73 18.34 -52.58 17.66
N ASP A 74 17.89 -53.54 18.47
CA ASP A 74 16.60 -53.51 19.14
C ASP A 74 16.80 -53.97 20.59
N SER A 75 16.23 -53.23 21.54
CA SER A 75 16.17 -53.62 22.96
C SER A 75 17.53 -53.97 23.60
N GLY A 76 18.62 -53.33 23.16
CA GLY A 76 19.98 -53.53 23.68
C GLY A 76 20.75 -54.72 23.08
N GLU A 77 20.15 -55.45 22.13
CA GLU A 77 20.78 -56.54 21.40
C GLU A 77 20.93 -56.24 19.91
N TYR A 78 22.03 -56.74 19.34
CA TYR A 78 22.30 -56.60 17.91
C TYR A 78 21.53 -57.67 17.13
N GLN A 79 20.82 -57.24 16.09
CA GLN A 79 20.12 -58.12 15.17
C GLN A 79 20.61 -57.92 13.74
N VAL A 80 20.64 -58.99 12.97
CA VAL A 80 20.95 -58.95 11.54
C VAL A 80 19.88 -59.70 10.78
N LEU A 81 19.20 -58.98 9.88
CA LEU A 81 18.23 -59.55 8.97
C LEU A 81 18.90 -59.84 7.64
N ALA A 82 19.04 -61.12 7.32
CA ALA A 82 19.52 -61.57 6.03
C ALA A 82 18.36 -61.91 5.10
N ARG A 83 18.45 -61.52 3.82
CA ARG A 83 17.44 -61.75 2.79
C ARG A 83 18.09 -62.22 1.49
N TRP A 84 17.43 -63.10 0.74
CA TRP A 84 17.92 -63.58 -0.55
C TRP A 84 16.76 -64.10 -1.42
N ASP A 85 16.99 -64.20 -2.72
CA ASP A 85 16.00 -64.72 -3.65
C ASP A 85 16.11 -66.24 -3.82
N THR A 86 14.96 -66.89 -3.96
CA THR A 86 14.89 -68.32 -4.31
C THR A 86 15.36 -68.53 -5.75
N PRO A 87 16.31 -69.45 -6.01
CA PRO A 87 16.71 -69.81 -7.36
C PRO A 87 15.53 -70.31 -8.21
N LYS A 88 15.22 -69.63 -9.32
CA LYS A 88 14.03 -69.90 -10.17
C LYS A 88 13.97 -71.30 -10.81
N VAL A 89 15.09 -72.01 -10.85
CA VAL A 89 15.26 -73.27 -11.62
C VAL A 89 14.89 -74.51 -10.81
N VAL A 90 14.71 -74.41 -9.49
CA VAL A 90 14.52 -75.58 -8.61
C VAL A 90 13.37 -75.35 -7.62
N LYS A 91 12.32 -76.19 -7.69
CA LYS A 91 11.24 -76.23 -6.68
C LYS A 91 11.69 -77.00 -5.44
N GLY A 92 11.29 -76.54 -4.26
CA GLY A 92 11.51 -77.25 -2.98
C GLY A 92 12.93 -77.17 -2.41
N VAL A 93 13.66 -76.09 -2.71
CA VAL A 93 14.98 -75.85 -2.11
C VAL A 93 14.87 -75.40 -0.66
N ARG A 94 15.81 -75.83 0.17
CA ARG A 94 16.09 -75.26 1.50
C ARG A 94 17.40 -74.48 1.44
N PHE A 95 17.65 -73.63 2.41
CA PHE A 95 18.83 -72.78 2.47
C PHE A 95 19.67 -73.14 3.67
N SER A 96 20.94 -73.46 3.44
CA SER A 96 21.95 -73.64 4.47
C SER A 96 22.69 -72.32 4.67
N LEU A 97 22.57 -71.75 5.87
CA LEU A 97 23.22 -70.52 6.28
C LEU A 97 24.42 -70.84 7.18
N ARG A 98 25.53 -70.17 6.94
CA ARG A 98 26.75 -70.25 7.77
C ARG A 98 27.24 -68.84 8.05
N LEU A 99 27.16 -68.42 9.31
CA LEU A 99 27.67 -67.13 9.77
C LEU A 99 29.02 -67.32 10.46
N THR A 100 30.04 -66.62 9.97
CA THR A 100 31.40 -66.64 10.56
C THR A 100 31.82 -65.24 10.98
N SER A 101 32.53 -65.11 12.10
CA SER A 101 33.16 -63.87 12.55
C SER A 101 34.65 -63.86 12.19
N GLY A 102 35.21 -62.70 11.86
CA GLY A 102 36.59 -62.55 11.40
C GLY A 102 36.77 -62.61 9.88
N LYS A 103 38.01 -62.68 9.39
CA LYS A 103 38.34 -62.71 7.95
C LYS A 103 39.44 -63.73 7.69
N GLY A 104 39.36 -64.44 6.57
CA GLY A 104 40.42 -65.35 6.11
C GLY A 104 40.58 -66.55 7.03
N THR A 105 41.83 -66.88 7.38
CA THR A 105 42.20 -68.02 8.22
C THR A 105 41.77 -67.87 9.69
N ASP A 106 41.48 -66.65 10.15
CA ASP A 106 41.04 -66.37 11.52
C ASP A 106 39.51 -66.41 11.69
N ALA A 107 38.78 -66.84 10.65
CA ALA A 107 37.33 -66.88 10.66
C ALA A 107 36.81 -67.98 11.60
N ARG A 108 36.06 -67.59 12.64
CA ARG A 108 35.42 -68.51 13.58
C ARG A 108 33.95 -68.70 13.23
N LEU A 109 33.47 -69.93 13.30
CA LEU A 109 32.05 -70.22 13.11
C LEU A 109 31.25 -69.61 14.27
N VAL A 110 30.25 -68.79 13.96
CA VAL A 110 29.35 -68.20 14.95
C VAL A 110 28.11 -69.06 15.07
N THR A 111 27.43 -69.31 13.95
CA THR A 111 26.24 -70.15 13.91
C THR A 111 25.96 -70.69 12.51
N THR A 112 25.14 -71.74 12.43
CA THR A 112 24.59 -72.29 11.21
C THR A 112 23.09 -72.47 11.35
N ALA A 113 22.33 -72.25 10.27
CA ALA A 113 20.89 -72.47 10.25
C ALA A 113 20.47 -73.15 8.94
N ILE A 114 19.36 -73.89 8.97
CA ILE A 114 18.68 -74.38 7.78
C ILE A 114 17.26 -73.86 7.80
N THR A 115 16.84 -73.19 6.73
CA THR A 115 15.46 -72.68 6.60
C THR A 115 14.89 -72.96 5.21
N ALA A 116 13.56 -73.02 5.10
CA ALA A 116 12.85 -72.99 3.82
C ALA A 116 12.48 -71.55 3.40
N ASP A 117 12.57 -70.60 4.32
CA ASP A 117 12.27 -69.20 4.09
C ASP A 117 13.40 -68.49 3.33
N THR A 118 13.08 -67.35 2.74
CA THR A 118 14.02 -66.48 2.00
C THR A 118 14.62 -65.37 2.88
N GLU A 119 14.40 -65.43 4.19
CA GLU A 119 14.99 -64.52 5.16
C GLU A 119 15.33 -65.24 6.46
N HIS A 120 16.32 -64.71 7.19
CA HIS A 120 16.70 -65.21 8.51
C HIS A 120 17.25 -64.11 9.40
N ARG A 121 16.87 -64.15 10.68
CA ARG A 121 17.30 -63.17 11.68
C ARG A 121 18.31 -63.80 12.63
N PHE A 122 19.48 -63.17 12.74
CA PHE A 122 20.48 -63.46 13.76
C PHE A 122 20.36 -62.43 14.89
N SER A 123 20.37 -62.85 16.15
CA SER A 123 20.36 -61.96 17.33
C SER A 123 21.55 -62.23 18.24
N GLY A 124 21.82 -61.33 19.19
CA GLY A 124 22.87 -61.48 20.19
C GLY A 124 24.31 -61.46 19.64
N LEU A 125 24.53 -60.86 18.46
CA LEU A 125 25.83 -60.85 17.80
C LEU A 125 26.77 -59.77 18.40
N PRO A 126 27.95 -60.10 18.93
CA PRO A 126 28.86 -59.08 19.50
C PRO A 126 29.45 -58.13 18.44
N LEU A 127 30.13 -57.07 18.88
CA LEU A 127 30.87 -56.19 17.96
C LEU A 127 31.91 -57.00 17.17
N GLY A 128 31.96 -56.82 15.85
CA GLY A 128 32.87 -57.58 15.00
C GLY A 128 32.56 -57.50 13.52
N ARG A 129 33.42 -58.15 12.72
CA ARG A 129 33.20 -58.36 11.28
C ARG A 129 32.63 -59.75 11.07
N TYR A 130 31.61 -59.84 10.22
CA TYR A 130 30.91 -61.09 9.94
C TYR A 130 30.84 -61.34 8.44
N THR A 131 30.79 -62.61 8.08
CA THR A 131 30.50 -63.08 6.73
C THR A 131 29.40 -64.12 6.81
N LEU A 132 28.27 -63.83 6.18
CA LEU A 132 27.19 -64.78 5.99
C LEU A 132 27.39 -65.49 4.65
N THR A 133 27.32 -66.81 4.66
CA THR A 133 27.30 -67.64 3.45
C THR A 133 26.00 -68.41 3.38
N VAL A 134 25.29 -68.32 2.25
CA VAL A 134 24.03 -69.01 1.99
C VAL A 134 24.20 -69.95 0.80
N ARG A 135 23.77 -71.21 0.95
CA ARG A 135 23.74 -72.21 -0.12
C ARG A 135 22.31 -72.74 -0.27
N ALA A 136 21.82 -72.80 -1.50
CA ALA A 136 20.58 -73.51 -1.80
C ALA A 136 20.85 -75.03 -1.81
N VAL A 137 19.95 -75.80 -1.21
CA VAL A 137 20.04 -77.25 -1.02
C VAL A 137 18.79 -77.88 -1.60
N ASN A 138 18.94 -78.79 -2.56
CA ASN A 138 17.79 -79.48 -3.16
C ASN A 138 17.28 -80.62 -2.26
N ALA A 139 16.17 -81.25 -2.66
CA ALA A 139 15.57 -82.36 -1.92
C ALA A 139 16.48 -83.61 -1.76
N ARG A 140 17.54 -83.74 -2.56
CA ARG A 140 18.55 -84.82 -2.46
C ARG A 140 19.76 -84.44 -1.58
N GLY A 141 19.76 -83.25 -0.98
CA GLY A 141 20.86 -82.76 -0.15
C GLY A 141 22.04 -82.19 -0.93
N GLN A 142 21.95 -82.06 -2.25
CA GLN A 142 23.01 -81.43 -3.06
C GLN A 142 23.00 -79.92 -2.85
N GLN A 143 24.16 -79.35 -2.55
CA GLN A 143 24.32 -77.93 -2.29
C GLN A 143 24.81 -77.19 -3.53
N GLY A 144 24.18 -76.05 -3.80
CA GLY A 144 24.62 -75.09 -4.81
C GLY A 144 25.88 -74.34 -4.44
N ASP A 145 26.36 -73.57 -5.42
CA ASP A 145 27.45 -72.61 -5.20
C ASP A 145 27.08 -71.61 -4.11
N PRO A 146 28.06 -71.18 -3.28
CA PRO A 146 27.78 -70.27 -2.18
C PRO A 146 27.55 -68.84 -2.69
N ALA A 147 26.58 -68.15 -2.11
CA ALA A 147 26.53 -66.69 -2.10
C ALA A 147 27.01 -66.19 -0.73
N SER A 148 27.83 -65.15 -0.70
CA SER A 148 28.35 -64.59 0.55
C SER A 148 28.19 -63.08 0.59
N VAL A 149 27.86 -62.56 1.78
CA VAL A 149 27.84 -61.12 2.08
C VAL A 149 28.58 -60.87 3.40
N SER A 150 29.38 -59.82 3.45
CA SER A 150 30.09 -59.40 4.66
C SER A 150 29.49 -58.12 5.22
N PHE A 151 29.34 -58.06 6.56
CA PHE A 151 28.84 -56.89 7.28
C PHE A 151 29.66 -56.67 8.56
N ARG A 152 29.46 -55.51 9.22
CA ARG A 152 30.17 -55.16 10.47
C ARG A 152 29.19 -54.63 11.50
N ILE A 153 29.44 -54.98 12.75
CA ILE A 153 28.76 -54.43 13.93
C ILE A 153 29.85 -53.73 14.74
N ASN A 154 29.98 -52.41 14.62
CA ASN A 154 30.99 -51.61 15.33
C ASN A 154 30.38 -50.36 15.95
N ALA A 155 30.88 -49.95 17.12
CA ALA A 155 30.66 -48.60 17.62
C ALA A 155 31.12 -47.57 16.58
N PRO A 156 30.47 -46.39 16.52
CA PRO A 156 30.78 -45.40 15.50
C PRO A 156 32.18 -44.81 15.75
N ALA A 157 32.86 -44.39 14.68
CA ALA A 157 34.08 -43.63 14.81
C ALA A 157 33.78 -42.31 15.55
N LYS A 158 34.69 -41.87 16.43
CA LYS A 158 34.59 -40.54 17.04
C LYS A 158 34.65 -39.44 15.96
N PRO A 159 34.12 -38.23 16.22
CA PRO A 159 34.33 -37.10 15.33
C PRO A 159 35.83 -36.91 15.03
N ALA A 160 36.18 -36.59 13.79
CA ALA A 160 37.55 -36.26 13.42
C ALA A 160 37.93 -34.87 13.96
N THR A 161 37.01 -33.93 13.82
CA THR A 161 37.13 -32.55 14.29
C THR A 161 35.77 -32.02 14.73
N ILE A 162 35.78 -30.91 15.47
CA ILE A 162 34.59 -30.10 15.76
C ILE A 162 34.91 -28.70 15.23
N GLU A 163 34.15 -28.25 14.24
CA GLU A 163 34.22 -26.89 13.73
C GLU A 163 33.42 -25.97 14.65
N LEU A 164 34.05 -24.91 15.15
CA LEU A 164 33.39 -23.90 15.99
C LEU A 164 33.20 -22.62 15.17
N THR A 165 31.95 -22.16 15.07
CA THR A 165 31.61 -20.88 14.46
C THR A 165 31.28 -19.86 15.56
N PRO A 166 32.09 -18.81 15.74
CA PRO A 166 31.85 -17.78 16.74
C PRO A 166 30.74 -16.81 16.29
N GLY A 167 29.84 -16.44 17.21
CA GLY A 167 28.90 -15.33 17.04
C GLY A 167 28.94 -14.39 18.25
N TYR A 168 28.16 -13.31 18.22
CA TYR A 168 28.00 -12.43 19.38
C TYR A 168 27.15 -13.12 20.46
N PHE A 169 27.68 -13.26 21.67
CA PHE A 169 27.06 -14.01 22.78
C PHE A 169 26.68 -15.47 22.48
N GLN A 170 27.30 -16.08 21.45
CA GLN A 170 27.01 -17.46 21.06
C GLN A 170 28.18 -18.15 20.38
N ILE A 171 28.22 -19.49 20.45
CA ILE A 171 29.13 -20.34 19.70
C ILE A 171 28.36 -21.54 19.16
N THR A 172 28.55 -21.86 17.88
CA THR A 172 27.96 -23.05 17.24
C THR A 172 29.03 -24.11 17.00
N ALA A 173 28.76 -25.34 17.43
CA ALA A 173 29.63 -26.49 17.25
C ALA A 173 29.07 -27.46 16.20
N VAL A 174 29.91 -27.82 15.22
CA VAL A 174 29.56 -28.74 14.12
C VAL A 174 30.62 -29.85 14.04
N PRO A 175 30.33 -31.09 14.48
CA PRO A 175 31.24 -32.21 14.36
C PRO A 175 31.38 -32.69 12.90
N ARG A 176 32.58 -33.12 12.53
CA ARG A 176 32.87 -33.72 11.21
C ARG A 176 33.43 -35.13 11.39
N LEU A 177 32.94 -36.09 10.60
CA LEU A 177 33.53 -37.43 10.53
C LEU A 177 34.63 -37.48 9.46
N ALA A 178 35.66 -38.31 9.68
CA ALA A 178 36.69 -38.56 8.68
C ALA A 178 36.15 -39.31 7.46
N VAL A 179 35.14 -40.16 7.67
CA VAL A 179 34.41 -40.89 6.63
C VAL A 179 32.92 -40.71 6.94
N TYR A 180 32.16 -40.25 5.95
CA TYR A 180 30.72 -40.06 6.10
C TYR A 180 30.04 -41.38 6.47
N ASP A 181 29.25 -41.35 7.54
CA ASP A 181 28.42 -42.47 7.99
C ASP A 181 27.01 -41.93 8.30
N PRO A 182 25.99 -42.25 7.47
CA PRO A 182 24.63 -41.74 7.64
C PRO A 182 23.92 -42.31 8.88
N THR A 183 24.47 -43.37 9.50
CA THR A 183 23.88 -43.99 10.70
C THR A 183 24.30 -43.28 11.99
N VAL A 184 25.23 -42.33 11.90
CA VAL A 184 25.81 -41.63 13.04
C VAL A 184 25.03 -40.36 13.37
N GLN A 185 24.70 -40.22 14.65
CA GLN A 185 24.26 -38.99 15.29
C GLN A 185 25.35 -38.49 16.24
N PHE A 186 25.24 -37.25 16.72
CA PHE A 186 26.19 -36.70 17.69
C PHE A 186 25.49 -36.24 18.95
N GLU A 187 26.05 -36.60 20.10
CA GLU A 187 25.66 -36.07 21.39
C GLU A 187 26.62 -34.93 21.80
N PHE A 188 26.09 -33.84 22.37
CA PHE A 188 26.84 -32.62 22.66
C PHE A 188 26.82 -32.26 24.15
N TRP A 189 27.98 -31.82 24.66
CA TRP A 189 28.15 -31.29 26.00
C TRP A 189 28.94 -30.00 25.98
N PHE A 190 28.64 -29.15 26.96
CA PHE A 190 29.21 -27.83 27.12
C PHE A 190 29.75 -27.62 28.52
N SER A 191 30.92 -26.98 28.63
CA SER A 191 31.50 -26.57 29.90
C SER A 191 32.16 -25.19 29.80
N GLU A 192 31.98 -24.39 30.84
CA GLU A 192 32.69 -23.11 31.03
C GLU A 192 34.12 -23.31 31.56
N LYS A 193 34.51 -24.55 31.89
CA LYS A 193 35.86 -24.92 32.31
C LYS A 193 36.32 -26.19 31.62
N ARG A 194 37.59 -26.26 31.24
CA ARG A 194 38.16 -27.46 30.64
C ARG A 194 38.08 -28.67 31.57
N ILE A 195 37.63 -29.80 31.04
CA ILE A 195 37.61 -31.11 31.68
C ILE A 195 38.73 -31.94 31.07
N THR A 196 39.82 -32.14 31.83
CA THR A 196 41.02 -32.84 31.35
C THR A 196 40.83 -34.36 31.24
N ASN A 197 39.96 -34.95 32.06
CA ASN A 197 39.60 -36.37 31.99
C ASN A 197 38.25 -36.53 31.29
N THR A 198 38.25 -37.01 30.04
CA THR A 198 37.04 -37.16 29.22
C THR A 198 36.01 -38.13 29.82
N ALA A 199 36.40 -39.03 30.73
CA ALA A 199 35.47 -39.89 31.46
C ALA A 199 34.56 -39.12 32.46
N GLN A 200 34.92 -37.89 32.81
CA GLN A 200 34.13 -37.03 33.71
C GLN A 200 33.15 -36.10 32.96
N VAL A 201 33.19 -36.06 31.61
CA VAL A 201 32.36 -35.16 30.81
C VAL A 201 30.88 -35.32 31.13
N GLU A 202 30.38 -36.54 31.24
CA GLU A 202 28.96 -36.79 31.54
C GLU A 202 28.53 -36.34 32.94
N LYS A 203 29.47 -36.17 33.87
CA LYS A 203 29.20 -35.71 35.25
C LYS A 203 29.40 -34.21 35.43
N SER A 204 30.36 -33.63 34.71
CA SER A 204 30.85 -32.28 34.95
C SER A 204 30.47 -31.27 33.86
N ALA A 205 30.13 -31.73 32.65
CA ALA A 205 29.66 -30.86 31.57
C ALA A 205 28.13 -30.89 31.45
N ARG A 206 27.54 -29.79 31.00
CA ARG A 206 26.11 -29.70 30.72
C ARG A 206 25.79 -30.42 29.41
N TYR A 207 24.91 -31.41 29.47
CA TYR A 207 24.37 -32.03 28.26
C TYR A 207 23.49 -31.03 27.48
N LEU A 208 23.74 -30.87 26.19
CA LEU A 208 22.97 -29.99 25.31
C LEU A 208 21.88 -30.77 24.56
N GLY A 209 22.20 -31.97 24.09
CA GLY A 209 21.28 -32.82 23.35
C GLY A 209 21.96 -33.61 22.23
N THR A 210 21.16 -34.17 21.33
CA THR A 210 21.61 -34.92 20.14
C THR A 210 21.27 -34.12 18.88
N GLY A 211 22.14 -34.12 17.87
CA GLY A 211 21.88 -33.46 16.59
C GLY A 211 23.07 -33.46 15.63
N SER A 212 22.98 -32.69 14.54
CA SER A 212 24.11 -32.46 13.62
C SER A 212 24.94 -31.24 14.00
N GLN A 213 24.40 -30.32 14.80
CA GLN A 213 25.05 -29.15 15.35
C GLN A 213 24.34 -28.68 16.62
N TRP A 214 25.03 -27.90 17.46
CA TRP A 214 24.42 -27.22 18.59
C TRP A 214 24.98 -25.81 18.77
N THR A 215 24.12 -24.87 19.12
CA THR A 215 24.48 -23.49 19.46
C THR A 215 24.28 -23.24 20.94
N VAL A 216 25.33 -22.78 21.62
CA VAL A 216 25.22 -22.29 22.99
C VAL A 216 25.21 -20.78 22.95
N GLN A 217 24.17 -20.18 23.53
CA GLN A 217 23.94 -18.73 23.55
C GLN A 217 23.56 -18.26 24.96
N GLY A 218 23.85 -16.99 25.26
CA GLY A 218 23.37 -16.32 26.48
C GLY A 218 24.39 -15.39 27.12
N SER A 219 23.97 -14.65 28.15
CA SER A 219 24.75 -13.60 28.81
C SER A 219 26.04 -14.06 29.51
N ARG A 220 26.20 -15.38 29.72
CA ARG A 220 27.44 -15.98 30.24
C ARG A 220 28.50 -16.22 29.16
N ILE A 221 28.10 -16.25 27.89
CA ILE A 221 28.99 -16.42 26.74
C ILE A 221 29.56 -15.04 26.40
N LYS A 222 30.74 -14.72 26.93
CA LYS A 222 31.34 -13.38 26.83
C LYS A 222 32.55 -13.36 25.90
N PRO A 223 32.79 -12.23 25.20
CA PRO A 223 33.99 -12.04 24.39
C PRO A 223 35.27 -12.30 25.21
N GLY A 224 36.27 -12.90 24.57
CA GLY A 224 37.57 -13.18 25.18
C GLY A 224 37.57 -14.32 26.21
N THR A 225 36.47 -15.08 26.36
CA THR A 225 36.39 -16.23 27.27
C THR A 225 36.37 -17.54 26.49
N ASP A 226 37.23 -18.49 26.87
CA ASP A 226 37.24 -19.83 26.29
C ASP A 226 36.08 -20.68 26.81
N PHE A 227 35.41 -21.38 25.91
CA PHE A 227 34.39 -22.37 26.24
C PHE A 227 34.72 -23.71 25.58
N TRP A 228 34.36 -24.81 26.25
CA TRP A 228 34.69 -26.16 25.82
C TRP A 228 33.46 -26.94 25.41
N PHE A 229 33.56 -27.55 24.23
CA PHE A 229 32.58 -28.48 23.67
C PHE A 229 33.16 -29.88 23.68
N TYR A 230 32.37 -30.82 24.18
CA TYR A 230 32.68 -32.24 24.13
C TYR A 230 31.62 -32.93 23.29
N VAL A 231 32.04 -33.56 22.21
CA VAL A 231 31.13 -34.22 21.26
C VAL A 231 31.57 -35.64 21.05
N ARG A 232 30.62 -36.57 20.98
CA ARG A 232 30.88 -37.95 20.58
C ARG A 232 29.85 -38.41 19.58
N SER A 233 30.25 -39.36 18.75
CA SER A 233 29.38 -40.02 17.81
C SER A 233 28.61 -41.13 18.50
N VAL A 234 27.35 -41.26 18.15
CA VAL A 234 26.47 -42.33 18.60
C VAL A 234 25.75 -42.91 17.40
N ASN A 235 25.54 -44.21 17.40
CA ASN A 235 24.62 -44.86 16.47
C ASN A 235 23.84 -45.92 17.27
N LEU A 236 23.02 -46.71 16.59
CA LEU A 236 22.29 -47.82 17.21
C LEU A 236 23.21 -48.87 17.87
N VAL A 237 24.51 -48.87 17.54
CA VAL A 237 25.50 -49.87 17.91
C VAL A 237 26.37 -49.45 19.11
N GLY A 238 26.41 -48.15 19.46
CA GLY A 238 27.14 -47.68 20.63
C GLY A 238 27.61 -46.23 20.53
N LYS A 239 28.53 -45.87 21.44
CA LYS A 239 29.05 -44.51 21.60
C LYS A 239 30.56 -44.49 21.39
N SER A 240 31.06 -43.49 20.68
CA SER A 240 32.49 -43.28 20.53
C SER A 240 33.10 -42.63 21.78
N ALA A 241 34.44 -42.53 21.83
CA ALA A 241 35.11 -41.62 22.75
C ALA A 241 34.74 -40.16 22.45
N PHE A 242 34.86 -39.30 23.47
CA PHE A 242 34.70 -37.85 23.33
C PHE A 242 35.83 -37.21 22.52
N VAL A 243 35.46 -36.14 21.81
CA VAL A 243 36.35 -35.19 21.16
C VAL A 243 36.11 -33.84 21.81
N GLU A 244 37.20 -33.15 22.15
CA GLU A 244 37.18 -31.82 22.75
C GLU A 244 37.45 -30.78 21.65
N ALA A 245 36.74 -29.65 21.72
CA ALA A 245 37.13 -28.42 21.05
C ALA A 245 36.87 -27.23 21.96
N SER A 246 37.73 -26.22 21.89
CA SER A 246 37.56 -24.96 22.59
C SER A 246 37.47 -23.80 21.62
N GLY A 247 36.62 -22.83 21.93
CA GLY A 247 36.49 -21.61 21.13
C GLY A 247 35.97 -20.46 21.97
N GLN A 248 36.18 -19.26 21.44
CA GLN A 248 35.67 -18.01 22.01
C GLN A 248 34.54 -17.49 21.13
N PRO A 249 33.54 -16.79 21.68
CA PRO A 249 32.59 -16.02 20.87
C PRO A 249 33.32 -14.87 20.17
N SER A 250 32.63 -14.17 19.27
CA SER A 250 33.22 -13.00 18.59
C SER A 250 33.79 -12.02 19.62
N ASN A 251 34.97 -11.45 19.32
CA ASN A 251 35.61 -10.38 20.11
C ASN A 251 35.62 -9.05 19.37
N ASP A 252 34.74 -8.90 18.39
CA ASP A 252 34.56 -7.65 17.65
C ASP A 252 33.79 -6.63 18.50
N GLY A 253 34.54 -5.71 19.11
CA GLY A 253 33.98 -4.66 19.96
C GLY A 253 33.03 -3.71 19.24
N GLU A 254 33.26 -3.43 17.95
CA GLU A 254 32.41 -2.54 17.16
C GLU A 254 31.03 -3.16 16.93
N GLY A 255 30.99 -4.44 16.54
CA GLY A 255 29.74 -5.18 16.39
C GLY A 255 28.95 -5.31 17.70
N TYR A 256 29.61 -5.50 18.85
CA TYR A 256 28.91 -5.47 20.15
C TYR A 256 28.29 -4.09 20.44
N LEU A 257 28.99 -3.00 20.14
CA LEU A 257 28.48 -1.65 20.34
C LEU A 257 27.26 -1.36 19.45
N GLU A 258 27.24 -1.88 18.22
CA GLU A 258 26.09 -1.77 17.33
C GLU A 258 24.87 -2.53 17.88
N ILE A 259 25.06 -3.75 18.36
CA ILE A 259 23.99 -4.54 19.02
C ILE A 259 23.45 -3.79 20.24
N PHE A 260 24.33 -3.28 21.11
CA PHE A 260 23.90 -2.52 22.28
C PHE A 260 23.20 -1.22 21.92
N ARG A 261 23.65 -0.52 20.87
CA ARG A 261 22.97 0.68 20.38
C ARG A 261 21.55 0.37 19.94
N GLY A 262 21.35 -0.68 19.14
CA GLY A 262 20.02 -1.13 18.74
C GLY A 262 19.13 -1.47 19.93
N LEU A 263 19.65 -2.23 20.90
CA LEU A 263 18.91 -2.56 22.12
C LEU A 263 18.55 -1.34 22.97
N ILE A 264 19.44 -0.33 23.05
CA ILE A 264 19.17 0.93 23.76
C ILE A 264 18.08 1.73 23.03
N ASP A 265 18.16 1.82 21.70
CA ASP A 265 17.20 2.54 20.86
C ASP A 265 15.78 1.95 20.92
N GLU A 266 15.65 0.64 21.17
CA GLU A 266 14.35 -0.03 21.37
C GLU A 266 13.71 0.25 22.74
N THR A 267 14.46 0.77 23.72
CA THR A 267 13.90 1.08 25.04
C THR A 267 13.19 2.43 25.08
N LEU A 268 12.11 2.52 25.88
CA LEU A 268 11.43 3.79 26.16
C LEU A 268 12.38 4.84 26.76
N LEU A 269 13.35 4.41 27.58
CA LEU A 269 14.35 5.31 28.17
C LEU A 269 15.34 5.83 27.12
N GLY A 270 15.79 4.97 26.19
CA GLY A 270 16.66 5.36 25.09
C GLY A 270 15.98 6.35 24.13
N GLN A 271 14.70 6.10 23.80
CA GLN A 271 13.88 7.02 23.01
C GLN A 271 13.69 8.37 23.72
N ALA A 272 13.32 8.36 25.00
CA ALA A 272 13.14 9.57 25.78
C ALA A 272 14.44 10.38 25.96
N LEU A 273 15.58 9.70 26.07
CA LEU A 273 16.89 10.37 26.15
C LEU A 273 17.24 11.04 24.82
N LYS A 274 16.98 10.38 23.69
CA LYS A 274 17.19 10.93 22.35
C LYS A 274 16.31 12.16 22.10
N GLU A 275 15.03 12.07 22.43
CA GLU A 275 14.10 13.22 22.37
C GLU A 275 14.57 14.39 23.24
N ARG A 276 15.13 14.13 24.43
CA ARG A 276 15.70 15.19 25.28
C ARG A 276 16.95 15.83 24.69
N ILE A 277 17.82 15.05 24.04
CA ILE A 277 18.99 15.57 23.33
C ILE A 277 18.55 16.45 22.16
N ASP A 278 17.62 15.98 21.34
CA ASP A 278 17.09 16.72 20.20
C ASP A 278 16.35 18.00 20.67
N ALA A 279 15.55 17.91 21.74
CA ALA A 279 14.91 19.07 22.36
C ALA A 279 15.92 20.06 22.95
N SER A 280 17.07 19.60 23.45
CA SER A 280 18.12 20.49 23.94
C SER A 280 18.81 21.26 22.81
N ALA A 281 19.01 20.66 21.65
CA ALA A 281 19.54 21.33 20.47
C ALA A 281 18.56 22.40 19.93
N LEU A 282 17.28 22.04 19.82
CA LEU A 282 16.19 22.97 19.47
C LEU A 282 16.10 24.15 20.46
N ARG A 283 16.32 23.89 21.76
CA ARG A 283 16.29 24.94 22.78
C ARG A 283 17.39 25.98 22.56
N THR A 284 18.59 25.56 22.14
CA THR A 284 19.68 26.48 21.81
C THR A 284 19.35 27.33 20.59
N GLU A 285 18.75 26.76 19.55
CA GLU A 285 18.31 27.51 18.36
C GLU A 285 17.21 28.53 18.69
N VAL A 286 16.22 28.14 19.51
CA VAL A 286 15.16 29.05 19.97
C VAL A 286 15.73 30.20 20.78
N THR A 287 16.67 29.96 21.69
CA THR A 287 17.32 31.03 22.47
C THR A 287 18.08 32.00 21.56
N GLN A 288 18.76 31.51 20.52
CA GLN A 288 19.43 32.38 19.55
C GLN A 288 18.42 33.21 18.75
N LEU A 289 17.31 32.60 18.32
CA LEU A 289 16.25 33.30 17.60
C LEU A 289 15.57 34.37 18.46
N GLU A 290 15.33 34.09 19.74
CA GLU A 290 14.79 35.05 20.71
C GLU A 290 15.69 36.29 20.85
N GLU A 291 17.01 36.08 20.89
CA GLU A 291 17.99 37.17 20.98
C GLU A 291 18.04 37.99 19.67
N ASP A 292 18.04 37.33 18.51
CA ASP A 292 17.99 38.00 17.21
C ASP A 292 16.71 38.83 17.03
N ILE A 293 15.56 38.30 17.47
CA ILE A 293 14.28 39.02 17.45
C ILE A 293 14.34 40.25 18.37
N ARG A 294 14.88 40.11 19.58
CA ARG A 294 15.05 41.24 20.51
C ARG A 294 15.89 42.36 19.90
N GLN A 295 17.05 42.03 19.32
CA GLN A 295 17.92 43.02 18.71
C GLN A 295 17.28 43.75 17.52
N ARG A 296 16.52 43.03 16.68
CA ARG A 296 15.75 43.66 15.59
C ARG A 296 14.66 44.58 16.13
N MET A 297 13.93 44.13 17.15
CA MET A 297 12.86 44.93 17.76
C MET A 297 13.41 46.21 18.40
N ASP A 298 14.56 46.16 19.07
CA ASP A 298 15.23 47.35 19.62
C ASP A 298 15.68 48.32 18.51
N THR A 299 16.14 47.80 17.38
CA THR A 299 16.52 48.60 16.20
C THR A 299 15.30 49.31 15.60
N ASP A 300 14.20 48.57 15.41
CA ASP A 300 12.95 49.12 14.86
C ASP A 300 12.36 50.18 15.80
N ILE A 301 12.36 49.92 17.12
CA ILE A 301 11.92 50.88 18.15
C ILE A 301 12.77 52.15 18.08
N ALA A 302 14.09 52.04 17.94
CA ALA A 302 14.97 53.20 17.81
C ALA A 302 14.68 54.01 16.52
N GLU A 303 14.41 53.34 15.39
CA GLU A 303 14.06 54.01 14.14
C GLU A 303 12.72 54.74 14.24
N VAL A 304 11.70 54.08 14.78
CA VAL A 304 10.37 54.67 15.00
C VAL A 304 10.47 55.87 15.93
N THR A 305 11.20 55.75 17.04
CA THR A 305 11.44 56.85 17.99
C THR A 305 12.08 58.05 17.29
N ARG A 306 13.06 57.81 16.40
CA ARG A 306 13.69 58.87 15.61
C ARG A 306 12.73 59.53 14.61
N LYS A 307 11.86 58.76 13.96
CA LYS A 307 10.83 59.29 13.04
C LYS A 307 9.81 60.14 13.79
N ILE A 308 9.36 59.68 14.96
CA ILE A 308 8.46 60.43 15.85
C ILE A 308 9.11 61.76 16.22
N GLY A 309 10.35 61.79 16.70
CA GLY A 309 11.02 63.05 17.06
C GLY A 309 11.18 64.03 15.89
N LYS A 310 11.41 63.54 14.66
CA LYS A 310 11.41 64.40 13.45
C LYS A 310 10.02 64.97 13.15
N ALA A 311 8.97 64.16 13.30
CA ALA A 311 7.60 64.59 13.07
C ALA A 311 7.16 65.62 14.12
N GLU A 312 7.48 65.39 15.40
CA GLU A 312 7.22 66.33 16.50
C GLU A 312 7.90 67.68 16.26
N ASN A 313 9.17 67.69 15.83
CA ASN A 313 9.86 68.92 15.47
C ASN A 313 9.21 69.65 14.29
N SER A 314 8.79 68.91 13.26
CA SER A 314 8.10 69.49 12.09
C SER A 314 6.75 70.08 12.47
N LEU A 315 5.98 69.39 13.32
CA LEU A 315 4.71 69.87 13.84
C LEU A 315 4.89 71.13 14.70
N THR A 316 5.92 71.16 15.56
CA THR A 316 6.25 72.32 16.40
C THR A 316 6.55 73.55 15.55
N GLN A 317 7.33 73.41 14.47
CA GLN A 317 7.60 74.51 13.54
C GLN A 317 6.34 74.97 12.81
N LEU A 318 5.49 74.05 12.38
CA LEU A 318 4.25 74.37 11.67
C LEU A 318 3.25 75.11 12.57
N VAL A 319 3.12 74.69 13.83
CA VAL A 319 2.29 75.37 14.84
C VAL A 319 2.82 76.78 15.11
N ALA A 320 4.13 76.94 15.30
CA ALA A 320 4.74 78.26 15.49
C ALA A 320 4.45 79.20 14.31
N LYS A 321 4.70 78.74 13.08
CA LYS A 321 4.41 79.52 11.86
C LYS A 321 2.94 79.89 11.74
N LYS A 322 2.03 78.93 12.01
CA LYS A 322 0.59 79.18 11.93
C LYS A 322 0.12 80.19 12.97
N ASN A 323 0.70 80.18 14.16
CA ASN A 323 0.42 81.18 15.19
C ASN A 323 0.92 82.58 14.76
N GLU A 324 2.08 82.68 14.11
CA GLU A 324 2.57 83.95 13.54
C GLU A 324 1.64 84.45 12.42
N ASP A 325 1.27 83.59 11.48
CA ASP A 325 0.35 83.93 10.38
C ASP A 325 -1.02 84.39 10.92
N GLN A 326 -1.55 83.69 11.94
CA GLN A 326 -2.80 84.07 12.61
C GLN A 326 -2.67 85.42 13.33
N THR A 327 -1.56 85.66 14.01
CA THR A 327 -1.30 86.95 14.69
C THR A 327 -1.27 88.10 13.68
N LEU A 328 -0.61 87.89 12.52
CA LEU A 328 -0.57 88.88 11.45
C LEU A 328 -1.96 89.14 10.85
N ALA A 329 -2.74 88.08 10.61
CA ALA A 329 -4.11 88.20 10.10
C ALA A 329 -5.03 88.95 11.07
N ILE A 330 -4.92 88.67 12.37
CA ILE A 330 -5.67 89.39 13.42
C ILE A 330 -5.30 90.88 13.40
N ALA A 331 -4.01 91.23 13.28
CA ALA A 331 -3.57 92.62 13.20
C ALA A 331 -4.15 93.35 11.96
N GLN A 332 -4.17 92.68 10.80
CA GLN A 332 -4.78 93.23 9.58
C GLN A 332 -6.29 93.43 9.71
N VAL A 333 -6.99 92.48 10.31
CA VAL A 333 -8.43 92.60 10.58
C VAL A 333 -8.68 93.75 11.56
N SER A 334 -7.87 93.89 12.62
CA SER A 334 -7.99 95.00 13.57
C SER A 334 -7.84 96.36 12.87
N GLN A 335 -6.82 96.54 12.02
CA GLN A 335 -6.67 97.77 11.23
C GLN A 335 -7.87 98.03 10.31
N LYS A 336 -8.42 96.98 9.69
CA LYS A 336 -9.60 97.10 8.83
C LYS A 336 -10.84 97.50 9.63
N VAL A 337 -11.01 96.94 10.83
CA VAL A 337 -12.08 97.31 11.76
C VAL A 337 -11.96 98.77 12.18
N ASP A 338 -10.75 99.24 12.52
CA ASP A 338 -10.51 100.64 12.89
C ASP A 338 -10.83 101.59 11.74
N ARG A 339 -10.41 101.24 10.52
CA ARG A 339 -10.72 102.00 9.31
C ARG A 339 -12.22 102.05 9.03
N VAL A 340 -12.90 100.90 9.06
CA VAL A 340 -14.35 100.81 8.85
C VAL A 340 -15.09 101.58 9.94
N SER A 341 -14.63 101.53 11.20
CA SER A 341 -15.20 102.31 12.30
C SER A 341 -15.08 103.82 12.07
N SER A 342 -13.94 104.28 11.53
CA SER A 342 -13.75 105.68 11.13
C SER A 342 -14.67 106.08 9.96
N GLU A 343 -14.75 105.25 8.91
CA GLU A 343 -15.62 105.46 7.75
C GLU A 343 -17.11 105.50 8.16
N ILE A 344 -17.54 104.59 9.05
CA ILE A 344 -18.89 104.58 9.62
C ILE A 344 -19.13 105.85 10.44
N SER A 345 -18.21 106.26 11.30
CA SER A 345 -18.36 107.48 12.10
C SER A 345 -18.53 108.72 11.22
N GLN A 346 -17.78 108.79 10.11
CA GLN A 346 -17.88 109.85 9.12
C GLN A 346 -19.22 109.81 8.36
N THR A 347 -19.64 108.61 7.92
CA THR A 347 -20.90 108.37 7.21
C THR A 347 -22.11 108.67 8.10
N VAL A 348 -22.06 108.29 9.38
CA VAL A 348 -23.13 108.57 10.36
C VAL A 348 -23.21 110.07 10.63
N SER A 349 -22.09 110.79 10.74
CA SER A 349 -22.08 112.25 10.91
C SER A 349 -22.66 112.98 9.69
N GLN A 350 -22.31 112.55 8.48
CA GLN A 350 -22.89 113.06 7.23
C GLN A 350 -24.38 112.71 7.12
N GLY A 351 -24.74 111.47 7.42
CA GLY A 351 -26.11 110.96 7.42
C GLY A 351 -27.02 111.62 8.45
N GLN A 352 -26.53 112.02 9.62
CA GLN A 352 -27.31 112.82 10.58
C GLN A 352 -27.62 114.21 10.02
N SER A 353 -26.68 114.83 9.33
CA SER A 353 -26.86 116.14 8.69
C SER A 353 -27.82 116.06 7.51
N GLU A 354 -27.81 114.94 6.78
CA GLU A 354 -28.63 114.71 5.60
C GLU A 354 -30.04 114.16 5.92
N ASN A 355 -30.17 113.28 6.92
CA ASN A 355 -31.46 112.85 7.47
C ASN A 355 -32.22 114.02 8.11
N ALA A 356 -31.54 114.99 8.72
CA ALA A 356 -32.19 116.23 9.16
C ALA A 356 -32.82 117.01 8.00
N ARG A 357 -32.25 116.93 6.78
CA ARG A 357 -32.82 117.51 5.54
C ARG A 357 -33.91 116.63 4.92
N GLN A 358 -33.74 115.30 4.90
CA GLN A 358 -34.70 114.37 4.31
C GLN A 358 -35.94 114.15 5.17
N ILE A 359 -35.86 114.15 6.50
CA ILE A 359 -37.03 114.06 7.40
C ILE A 359 -37.97 115.26 7.19
N ALA A 360 -37.44 116.42 6.79
CA ALA A 360 -38.24 117.57 6.38
C ALA A 360 -38.98 117.34 5.04
N GLN A 361 -38.43 116.53 4.13
CA GLN A 361 -39.03 116.17 2.83
C GLN A 361 -39.98 114.96 2.92
N VAL A 362 -39.65 113.93 3.70
CA VAL A 362 -40.43 112.69 3.85
C VAL A 362 -41.75 112.93 4.57
N ARG A 363 -41.82 113.88 5.53
CA ARG A 363 -43.10 114.33 6.10
C ARG A 363 -44.08 114.83 5.03
N GLN A 364 -43.60 115.39 3.91
CA GLN A 364 -44.47 115.81 2.79
C GLN A 364 -44.88 114.66 1.86
N TYR A 365 -44.16 113.53 1.86
CA TYR A 365 -44.40 112.40 0.95
C TYR A 365 -45.24 111.27 1.58
N VAL A 366 -45.08 111.01 2.87
CA VAL A 366 -45.78 109.94 3.61
C VAL A 366 -47.30 110.18 3.69
N ASP A 367 -47.74 111.44 3.75
CA ASP A 367 -49.17 111.80 3.67
C ASP A 367 -49.81 111.43 2.32
N LYS A 368 -49.00 111.30 1.26
CA LYS A 368 -49.48 111.04 -0.11
C LYS A 368 -49.57 109.54 -0.44
N LYS A 369 -48.73 108.69 0.15
CA LYS A 369 -48.63 107.24 -0.19
C LYS A 369 -49.39 106.31 0.77
N GLY A 370 -49.89 106.81 1.90
CA GLY A 370 -50.72 106.03 2.83
C GLY A 370 -52.07 105.57 2.26
N SER A 371 -52.58 106.23 1.22
CA SER A 371 -53.88 105.90 0.61
C SER A 371 -53.83 104.76 -0.42
N GLU A 372 -52.65 104.24 -0.80
CA GLU A 372 -52.51 103.36 -1.96
C GLU A 372 -52.23 101.88 -1.61
N ILE A 373 -52.00 101.55 -0.33
CA ILE A 373 -51.41 100.24 0.06
C ILE A 373 -52.42 99.32 0.80
N THR A 374 -53.71 99.66 0.86
CA THR A 374 -54.75 98.76 1.45
C THR A 374 -55.36 97.79 0.41
N SER A 375 -54.89 97.75 -0.84
CA SER A 375 -55.66 97.13 -1.95
C SER A 375 -55.16 95.78 -2.50
N THR A 376 -54.07 95.17 -2.03
CA THR A 376 -53.43 94.12 -2.87
C THR A 376 -52.68 93.00 -2.15
N THR A 377 -53.25 92.40 -1.10
CA THR A 377 -52.66 91.16 -0.52
C THR A 377 -53.71 90.14 -0.05
N ASP A 378 -54.66 89.74 -0.92
CA ASP A 378 -55.66 88.72 -0.56
C ASP A 378 -56.19 87.85 -1.72
N LYS A 379 -55.33 87.46 -2.67
CA LYS A 379 -55.71 86.45 -3.70
C LYS A 379 -54.55 85.53 -4.07
N LYS A 380 -54.52 84.35 -3.45
CA LYS A 380 -54.37 83.01 -4.08
C LYS A 380 -53.68 82.00 -3.15
N LEU A 381 -54.45 81.29 -2.32
CA LEU A 381 -54.09 79.95 -1.82
C LEU A 381 -55.39 79.26 -1.37
N GLY A 382 -56.02 78.51 -2.28
CA GLY A 382 -57.23 77.73 -2.02
C GLY A 382 -57.04 76.29 -2.53
N ASP A 383 -57.17 75.36 -1.60
CA ASP A 383 -57.52 73.95 -1.75
C ASP A 383 -56.48 72.97 -2.34
N GLN A 384 -55.70 72.34 -1.44
CA GLN A 384 -55.38 70.90 -1.44
C GLN A 384 -54.61 70.54 -0.14
N ALA A 385 -55.34 70.06 0.87
CA ALA A 385 -54.76 69.72 2.17
C ALA A 385 -54.00 68.36 2.10
N VAL A 386 -52.71 68.42 1.82
CA VAL A 386 -51.75 67.35 2.13
C VAL A 386 -51.00 67.77 3.40
N THR A 387 -51.11 66.99 4.46
CA THR A 387 -50.31 67.19 5.66
C THR A 387 -49.00 66.43 5.54
N ILE A 388 -47.91 67.19 5.50
CA ILE A 388 -46.54 66.69 5.67
C ILE A 388 -46.17 66.91 7.14
N GLN A 389 -45.85 65.85 7.86
CA GLN A 389 -45.43 65.90 9.24
C GLN A 389 -43.96 65.49 9.34
N GLN A 390 -43.15 66.38 9.92
CA GLN A 390 -41.80 66.07 10.37
C GLN A 390 -41.89 65.65 11.84
N ILE A 391 -41.47 64.43 12.14
CA ILE A 391 -41.46 63.88 13.49
C ILE A 391 -40.01 63.71 13.90
N GLN A 392 -39.60 64.44 14.93
CA GLN A 392 -38.31 64.29 15.60
C GLN A 392 -38.59 63.82 17.02
N ARG A 393 -38.09 62.64 17.37
CA ARG A 393 -38.27 62.06 18.70
C ARG A 393 -36.92 61.60 19.22
N VAL A 394 -36.54 62.10 20.39
CA VAL A 394 -35.43 61.56 21.17
C VAL A 394 -36.04 61.10 22.48
N GLN A 395 -35.95 59.80 22.76
CA GLN A 395 -36.52 59.22 23.96
C GLN A 395 -35.54 58.22 24.56
N SER A 396 -35.24 58.38 25.84
CA SER A 396 -34.63 57.35 26.66
C SER A 396 -35.73 56.41 27.15
N ASP A 397 -35.56 55.11 26.96
CA ASP A 397 -36.49 54.11 27.49
C ASP A 397 -36.27 53.86 29.00
N THR A 398 -37.07 53.00 29.62
CA THR A 398 -36.95 52.66 31.06
C THR A 398 -35.66 51.91 31.42
N ARG A 399 -34.85 51.49 30.44
CA ARG A 399 -33.54 50.86 30.62
C ARG A 399 -32.38 51.82 30.34
N ASN A 400 -32.66 53.12 30.15
CA ASN A 400 -31.68 54.15 29.79
C ASN A 400 -31.07 53.98 28.38
N GLU A 401 -31.71 53.20 27.50
CA GLU A 401 -31.31 53.07 26.10
C GLU A 401 -31.86 54.26 25.28
N LEU A 402 -30.99 54.90 24.48
CA LEU A 402 -31.30 56.13 23.75
C LEU A 402 -31.87 55.77 22.38
N ASN A 403 -33.10 56.22 22.10
CA ASN A 403 -33.72 56.10 20.77
C ASN A 403 -33.89 57.50 20.19
N ALA A 404 -33.12 57.80 19.13
CA ALA A 404 -33.24 59.04 18.37
C ALA A 404 -33.79 58.71 16.98
N MET A 405 -34.92 59.30 16.61
CA MET A 405 -35.61 59.05 15.34
C MET A 405 -35.98 60.36 14.63
N TYR A 406 -35.66 60.43 13.34
CA TYR A 406 -36.13 61.45 12.41
C TYR A 406 -37.04 60.80 11.36
N MET A 407 -38.28 61.26 11.23
CA MET A 407 -39.24 60.69 10.28
C MET A 407 -39.97 61.79 9.50
N LEU A 408 -40.09 61.59 8.19
CA LEU A 408 -40.95 62.35 7.30
C LEU A 408 -42.17 61.49 6.98
N LYS A 409 -43.35 61.98 7.35
CA LYS A 409 -44.63 61.29 7.15
C LYS A 409 -45.53 62.14 6.26
N VAL A 410 -46.04 61.55 5.19
CA VAL A 410 -47.09 62.10 4.35
C VAL A 410 -48.36 61.32 4.62
N GLN A 411 -49.44 62.03 4.94
CA GLN A 411 -50.74 61.43 5.18
C GLN A 411 -51.78 62.06 4.27
N LYS A 412 -52.51 61.19 3.56
CA LYS A 412 -53.70 61.57 2.78
C LYS A 412 -54.88 60.74 3.26
N THR A 413 -55.90 61.42 3.75
CA THR A 413 -57.15 60.77 4.15
C THR A 413 -58.08 60.70 2.94
N LYS A 414 -58.51 59.50 2.55
CA LYS A 414 -59.52 59.30 1.49
C LYS A 414 -60.60 58.38 2.04
N ASN A 415 -61.86 58.83 1.99
CA ASN A 415 -63.02 58.08 2.50
C ASN A 415 -62.88 57.63 3.96
N GLY A 416 -62.29 58.47 4.82
CA GLY A 416 -62.05 58.15 6.24
C GLY A 416 -60.89 57.17 6.49
N ILE A 417 -60.31 56.56 5.45
CA ILE A 417 -59.14 55.68 5.56
C ILE A 417 -57.87 56.54 5.38
N PRO A 418 -56.97 56.59 6.37
CA PRO A 418 -55.69 57.28 6.22
C PRO A 418 -54.72 56.42 5.40
N TYR A 419 -54.26 56.96 4.27
CA TYR A 419 -53.14 56.41 3.51
C TYR A 419 -51.88 57.15 3.95
N VAL A 420 -50.94 56.40 4.50
CA VAL A 420 -49.70 56.94 5.08
C VAL A 420 -48.52 56.40 4.30
N ALA A 421 -47.61 57.29 3.91
CA ALA A 421 -46.28 56.95 3.45
C ALA A 421 -45.27 57.68 4.32
N GLY A 422 -44.28 56.97 4.86
CA GLY A 422 -43.26 57.56 5.70
C GLY A 422 -41.88 56.92 5.52
N ILE A 423 -40.84 57.76 5.64
CA ILE A 423 -39.45 57.33 5.73
C ILE A 423 -38.85 57.95 6.98
N GLY A 424 -38.16 57.14 7.78
CA GLY A 424 -37.41 57.61 8.92
C GLY A 424 -36.05 56.93 9.04
N ALA A 425 -35.12 57.61 9.68
CA ALA A 425 -33.84 57.05 10.09
C ALA A 425 -33.71 57.24 11.60
N GLY A 426 -33.18 56.23 12.27
CA GLY A 426 -33.00 56.26 13.71
C GLY A 426 -31.70 55.60 14.15
N ILE A 427 -31.33 55.91 15.39
CA ILE A 427 -30.27 55.25 16.12
C ILE A 427 -30.90 54.70 17.40
N GLU A 428 -30.69 53.42 17.65
CA GLU A 428 -31.18 52.71 18.82
C GLU A 428 -30.03 52.00 19.51
N ASP A 429 -29.93 52.15 20.83
CA ASP A 429 -29.07 51.30 21.65
C ASP A 429 -29.90 50.09 22.08
N VAL A 430 -29.49 48.88 21.71
CA VAL A 430 -30.15 47.63 22.15
C VAL A 430 -29.07 46.68 22.65
N ASP A 431 -29.19 46.22 23.89
CA ASP A 431 -28.27 45.25 24.51
C ASP A 431 -26.79 45.72 24.46
N GLY A 432 -26.57 47.02 24.65
CA GLY A 432 -25.23 47.62 24.66
C GLY A 432 -24.58 47.83 23.27
N GLN A 433 -25.34 47.67 22.19
CA GLN A 433 -24.90 47.98 20.82
C GLN A 433 -25.71 49.13 20.22
N THR A 434 -25.01 50.14 19.71
CA THR A 434 -25.62 51.23 18.94
C THR A 434 -25.87 50.77 17.51
N LEU A 435 -27.14 50.68 17.13
CA LEU A 435 -27.60 50.28 15.81
C LEU A 435 -28.22 51.47 15.08
N SER A 436 -27.94 51.60 13.78
CA SER A 436 -28.63 52.55 12.91
C SER A 436 -29.69 51.81 12.10
N ASN A 437 -30.89 52.38 12.02
CA ASN A 437 -32.02 51.76 11.33
C ASN A 437 -32.69 52.72 10.34
N ILE A 438 -33.30 52.15 9.30
CA ILE A 438 -34.17 52.86 8.35
C ILE A 438 -35.57 52.26 8.49
N LEU A 439 -36.54 53.11 8.82
CA LEU A 439 -37.94 52.76 8.99
C LEU A 439 -38.72 53.19 7.74
N LEU A 440 -39.38 52.25 7.09
CA LEU A 440 -40.23 52.51 5.93
C LEU A 440 -41.67 52.13 6.28
N GLN A 441 -42.56 53.13 6.26
CA GLN A 441 -44.00 52.92 6.43
C GLN A 441 -44.66 53.10 5.06
N ALA A 442 -44.75 52.01 4.29
CA ALA A 442 -45.39 52.01 2.97
C ALA A 442 -45.77 50.57 2.56
N ASP A 443 -46.85 50.42 1.79
CA ASP A 443 -47.26 49.11 1.25
C ASP A 443 -46.35 48.63 0.11
N ARG A 444 -45.67 49.55 -0.58
CA ARG A 444 -44.84 49.28 -1.76
C ARG A 444 -43.69 50.29 -1.87
N ILE A 445 -42.47 49.79 -2.06
CA ILE A 445 -41.30 50.62 -2.40
C ILE A 445 -40.98 50.40 -3.87
N ALA A 446 -40.91 51.48 -4.65
CA ALA A 446 -40.72 51.42 -6.11
C ALA A 446 -39.73 52.50 -6.59
N MET A 447 -39.00 52.20 -7.66
CA MET A 447 -38.26 53.23 -8.40
C MET A 447 -39.22 53.99 -9.30
N ILE A 448 -39.12 55.33 -9.30
CA ILE A 448 -39.84 56.18 -10.24
C ILE A 448 -38.89 56.50 -11.38
N THR A 449 -39.31 56.23 -12.61
CA THR A 449 -38.60 56.68 -13.80
C THR A 449 -38.90 58.16 -14.00
N PRO A 450 -37.92 59.08 -13.87
CA PRO A 450 -38.20 60.52 -13.86
C PRO A 450 -38.85 61.05 -15.15
N GLU A 451 -38.57 60.38 -16.28
CA GLU A 451 -38.99 60.81 -17.61
C GLU A 451 -40.48 60.56 -17.92
N ASN A 452 -41.08 59.53 -17.32
CA ASN A 452 -42.46 59.12 -17.62
C ASN A 452 -43.32 58.83 -16.38
N GLY A 453 -42.76 58.92 -15.17
CA GLY A 453 -43.47 58.70 -13.92
C GLY A 453 -43.82 57.23 -13.64
N ASN A 454 -43.35 56.29 -14.45
CA ASN A 454 -43.62 54.86 -14.24
C ASN A 454 -42.92 54.38 -12.96
N THR A 455 -43.65 53.59 -12.16
CA THR A 455 -43.15 53.01 -10.91
C THR A 455 -42.81 51.54 -11.09
N THR A 456 -41.56 51.14 -10.83
CA THR A 456 -41.13 49.73 -10.81
C THR A 456 -40.99 49.26 -9.36
N PRO A 457 -41.82 48.31 -8.87
CA PRO A 457 -41.72 47.81 -7.50
C PRO A 457 -40.38 47.10 -7.27
N LEU A 458 -39.71 47.45 -6.17
CA LEU A 458 -38.49 46.76 -5.71
C LEU A 458 -38.81 45.80 -4.55
N PHE A 459 -39.62 46.26 -3.60
CA PHE A 459 -40.03 45.52 -2.41
C PHE A 459 -41.53 45.67 -2.20
N VAL A 460 -42.23 44.55 -2.01
CA VAL A 460 -43.64 44.52 -1.63
C VAL A 460 -43.75 43.72 -0.34
N ALA A 461 -44.23 44.36 0.72
CA ALA A 461 -44.49 43.69 2.00
C ALA A 461 -45.97 43.28 2.04
N GLN A 462 -46.24 41.98 2.15
CA GLN A 462 -47.60 41.45 2.24
C GLN A 462 -47.64 40.26 3.19
N GLY A 463 -48.50 40.30 4.21
CA GLY A 463 -48.73 39.18 5.12
C GLY A 463 -47.47 38.69 5.85
N ASN A 464 -46.65 39.60 6.37
CA ASN A 464 -45.36 39.30 7.01
C ASN A 464 -44.29 38.70 6.08
N GLN A 465 -44.51 38.74 4.76
CA GLN A 465 -43.57 38.27 3.75
C GLN A 465 -43.08 39.43 2.88
N LEU A 466 -41.83 39.34 2.44
CA LEU A 466 -41.19 40.29 1.53
C LEU A 466 -41.11 39.67 0.13
N PHE A 467 -41.74 40.30 -0.85
CA PHE A 467 -41.68 39.92 -2.26
C PHE A 467 -40.70 40.85 -2.98
N MET A 468 -39.80 40.26 -3.78
CA MET A 468 -38.79 40.97 -4.57
C MET A 468 -38.82 40.44 -6.00
N ASN A 469 -38.63 41.33 -6.97
CA ASN A 469 -38.52 40.96 -8.39
C ASN A 469 -37.05 40.86 -8.80
N ASP A 470 -36.66 39.76 -9.46
CA ASP A 470 -35.31 39.48 -10.00
C ASP A 470 -34.13 40.02 -9.17
N VAL A 471 -33.69 39.25 -8.16
CA VAL A 471 -32.64 39.68 -7.22
C VAL A 471 -31.28 39.08 -7.60
N PHE A 472 -30.26 39.93 -7.74
CA PHE A 472 -28.85 39.51 -7.77
C PHE A 472 -28.24 39.62 -6.37
N LEU A 473 -27.92 38.48 -5.74
CA LEU A 473 -27.31 38.41 -4.42
C LEU A 473 -25.86 37.93 -4.51
N LYS A 474 -24.94 38.64 -3.85
CA LYS A 474 -23.54 38.18 -3.74
C LYS A 474 -23.39 36.97 -2.82
N ARG A 475 -24.14 36.92 -1.71
CA ARG A 475 -24.19 35.82 -0.75
C ARG A 475 -25.56 35.79 -0.06
N LEU A 476 -26.11 34.60 0.15
CA LEU A 476 -27.33 34.36 0.94
C LEU A 476 -26.97 33.46 2.13
N PHE A 477 -27.29 33.88 3.34
CA PHE A 477 -27.19 33.07 4.55
C PHE A 477 -28.60 32.79 5.04
N ALA A 478 -29.04 31.53 4.98
CA ALA A 478 -30.40 31.13 5.35
C ALA A 478 -30.39 29.77 6.04
N VAL A 479 -31.21 29.62 7.10
CA VAL A 479 -31.39 28.35 7.82
C VAL A 479 -32.21 27.34 7.01
N SER A 480 -33.05 27.82 6.10
CA SER A 480 -33.75 26.99 5.12
C SER A 480 -34.08 27.80 3.87
N ILE A 481 -34.12 27.13 2.72
CA ILE A 481 -34.54 27.69 1.44
C ILE A 481 -35.52 26.71 0.83
N THR A 482 -36.73 27.14 0.47
CA THR A 482 -37.73 26.26 -0.16
C THR A 482 -38.32 26.99 -1.35
N SER A 483 -38.24 26.39 -2.53
CA SER A 483 -38.95 26.90 -3.71
C SER A 483 -40.46 26.73 -3.53
N SER A 484 -41.25 27.55 -4.22
CA SER A 484 -42.70 27.32 -4.30
C SER A 484 -43.03 25.94 -4.91
N GLY A 485 -44.18 25.36 -4.52
CA GLY A 485 -44.67 24.06 -4.98
C GLY A 485 -44.78 23.00 -3.86
N ASN A 486 -45.72 22.07 -4.00
CA ASN A 486 -45.87 20.93 -3.07
C ASN A 486 -45.90 19.60 -3.85
N PRO A 487 -44.84 18.79 -3.81
CA PRO A 487 -43.58 19.01 -3.08
C PRO A 487 -42.70 20.08 -3.76
N PRO A 488 -41.81 20.75 -3.01
CA PRO A 488 -40.93 21.78 -3.57
C PRO A 488 -39.95 21.19 -4.60
N THR A 489 -39.69 21.96 -5.67
CA THR A 489 -38.69 21.62 -6.69
C THR A 489 -37.26 21.73 -6.15
N PHE A 490 -37.01 22.65 -5.22
CA PHE A 490 -35.75 22.82 -4.52
C PHE A 490 -36.00 23.07 -3.03
N SER A 491 -35.32 22.36 -2.14
CA SER A 491 -35.34 22.62 -0.70
C SER A 491 -33.99 22.37 -0.04
N LEU A 492 -33.53 23.30 0.78
CA LEU A 492 -32.47 23.14 1.78
C LEU A 492 -33.10 23.26 3.16
N THR A 493 -33.02 22.21 3.97
CA THR A 493 -33.59 22.17 5.31
C THR A 493 -32.52 22.45 6.39
N PRO A 494 -32.91 22.86 7.62
CA PRO A 494 -31.95 23.17 8.69
C PRO A 494 -31.05 21.99 9.11
N ASP A 495 -31.49 20.75 8.91
CA ASP A 495 -30.70 19.52 9.12
C ASP A 495 -29.71 19.22 7.99
N GLY A 496 -29.57 20.13 7.02
CA GLY A 496 -28.57 20.04 5.95
C GLY A 496 -29.00 19.19 4.75
N ARG A 497 -30.27 18.81 4.65
CA ARG A 497 -30.76 18.02 3.50
C ARG A 497 -31.07 18.93 2.32
N LEU A 498 -30.39 18.65 1.20
CA LEU A 498 -30.67 19.25 -0.10
C LEU A 498 -31.56 18.34 -0.94
N THR A 499 -32.70 18.84 -1.41
CA THR A 499 -33.56 18.19 -2.41
C THR A 499 -33.66 19.09 -3.63
N ALA A 500 -33.39 18.55 -4.82
CA ALA A 500 -33.55 19.27 -6.08
C ALA A 500 -34.14 18.33 -7.15
N ARG A 501 -35.21 18.76 -7.82
CA ARG A 501 -35.87 18.03 -8.91
C ARG A 501 -35.46 18.64 -10.25
N ASN A 502 -35.11 17.78 -11.21
CA ASN A 502 -34.66 18.17 -12.56
C ASN A 502 -33.48 19.15 -12.54
N ALA A 503 -32.54 18.97 -11.62
CA ALA A 503 -31.33 19.79 -11.56
C ALA A 503 -30.36 19.41 -12.69
N ASP A 504 -29.97 20.38 -13.50
CA ASP A 504 -28.83 20.28 -14.41
C ASP A 504 -27.62 20.99 -13.76
N ILE A 505 -26.56 20.24 -13.50
CA ILE A 505 -25.35 20.72 -12.83
C ILE A 505 -24.20 20.64 -13.83
N SER A 506 -23.82 21.78 -14.38
CA SER A 506 -22.74 21.89 -15.36
C SER A 506 -21.32 21.91 -14.76
N GLY A 507 -21.21 21.87 -13.43
CA GLY A 507 -19.95 21.90 -12.67
C GLY A 507 -19.56 20.56 -12.03
N ALA A 508 -18.47 20.57 -11.26
CA ALA A 508 -18.04 19.41 -10.49
C ALA A 508 -18.84 19.28 -9.18
N ILE A 509 -19.28 18.06 -8.87
CA ILE A 509 -19.86 17.71 -7.57
C ILE A 509 -18.81 16.93 -6.78
N THR A 510 -18.36 17.49 -5.66
CA THR A 510 -17.42 16.82 -4.74
C THR A 510 -18.18 16.36 -3.50
N ALA A 511 -18.25 15.05 -3.28
CA ALA A 511 -18.80 14.45 -2.07
C ALA A 511 -17.72 13.62 -1.39
N ASN A 512 -17.42 13.92 -0.13
CA ASN A 512 -16.41 13.17 0.64
C ASN A 512 -16.90 11.79 1.07
N THR A 513 -18.22 11.65 1.28
CA THR A 513 -18.92 10.41 1.63
C THR A 513 -20.35 10.45 1.06
N GLY A 514 -20.97 9.28 0.84
CA GLY A 514 -22.37 9.21 0.40
C GLY A 514 -22.72 7.92 -0.35
N THR A 515 -24.00 7.75 -0.66
CA THR A 515 -24.52 6.66 -1.51
C THR A 515 -25.20 7.26 -2.73
N LEU A 516 -24.87 6.77 -3.91
CA LEU A 516 -25.52 7.13 -5.17
C LEU A 516 -26.53 6.03 -5.52
N ASN A 517 -27.81 6.35 -5.53
CA ASN A 517 -28.89 5.41 -5.87
C ASN A 517 -29.57 5.83 -7.18
N ASN A 518 -29.85 4.86 -8.05
CA ASN A 518 -30.55 5.08 -9.32
C ASN A 518 -29.83 6.06 -10.27
N VAL A 519 -28.50 6.03 -10.28
CA VAL A 519 -27.68 6.90 -11.13
C VAL A 519 -27.42 6.25 -12.48
N THR A 520 -27.78 6.96 -13.55
CA THR A 520 -27.38 6.60 -14.92
C THR A 520 -26.21 7.47 -15.35
N ILE A 521 -25.10 6.86 -15.76
CA ILE A 521 -23.92 7.55 -16.28
C ILE A 521 -23.90 7.40 -17.80
N ASN A 522 -24.29 8.46 -18.52
CA ASN A 522 -24.44 8.43 -19.98
C ASN A 522 -23.12 8.63 -20.76
N LYS A 523 -21.99 8.81 -20.06
CA LYS A 523 -20.66 9.03 -20.64
C LYS A 523 -19.61 8.23 -19.87
N ASN A 524 -18.37 8.22 -20.36
CA ASN A 524 -17.27 7.53 -19.70
C ASN A 524 -17.06 8.05 -18.26
N CYS A 525 -16.99 7.14 -17.28
CA CYS A 525 -16.60 7.43 -15.91
C CYS A 525 -15.31 6.68 -15.52
N VAL A 526 -14.58 7.22 -14.54
CA VAL A 526 -13.41 6.58 -13.96
C VAL A 526 -13.64 6.38 -12.47
N ILE A 527 -13.61 5.12 -12.02
CA ILE A 527 -13.63 4.76 -10.59
C ILE A 527 -12.18 4.54 -10.18
N ARG A 528 -11.64 5.44 -9.32
CA ARG A 528 -10.26 5.35 -8.82
C ARG A 528 -10.09 4.45 -7.60
N GLY A 529 -11.20 4.05 -6.97
CA GLY A 529 -11.23 3.18 -5.79
C GLY A 529 -11.75 1.77 -6.10
N LYS A 530 -12.14 1.05 -5.05
CA LYS A 530 -12.74 -0.28 -5.16
C LYS A 530 -14.22 -0.17 -5.56
N LEU A 531 -14.61 -0.81 -6.66
CA LEU A 531 -16.01 -1.11 -6.97
C LEU A 531 -16.35 -2.47 -6.36
N SER A 532 -17.38 -2.51 -5.50
CA SER A 532 -17.95 -3.74 -4.97
C SER A 532 -19.42 -3.78 -5.34
N ALA A 533 -19.85 -4.80 -6.07
CA ALA A 533 -21.22 -4.95 -6.53
C ALA A 533 -21.64 -6.42 -6.43
N ASN A 534 -22.89 -6.66 -6.01
CA ASN A 534 -23.48 -8.00 -5.98
C ASN A 534 -23.87 -8.48 -7.39
N GLN A 535 -24.18 -7.55 -8.29
CA GLN A 535 -24.54 -7.82 -9.67
C GLN A 535 -24.06 -6.68 -10.57
N ILE A 536 -23.48 -7.03 -11.71
CA ILE A 536 -23.12 -6.10 -12.79
C ILE A 536 -23.80 -6.64 -14.05
N GLU A 537 -24.65 -5.84 -14.67
CA GLU A 537 -25.28 -6.17 -15.94
C GLU A 537 -24.48 -5.56 -17.08
N GLY A 538 -23.83 -6.40 -17.89
CA GLY A 538 -22.99 -5.99 -19.03
C GLY A 538 -21.54 -6.49 -18.95
N ASP A 539 -20.77 -6.20 -20.00
CA ASP A 539 -19.39 -6.68 -20.14
C ASP A 539 -18.37 -5.77 -19.43
N LEU A 540 -17.45 -6.40 -18.69
CA LEU A 540 -16.25 -5.74 -18.19
C LEU A 540 -15.08 -5.97 -19.16
N VAL A 541 -14.82 -4.99 -20.03
CA VAL A 541 -13.76 -5.10 -21.06
C VAL A 541 -12.46 -4.44 -20.58
N LYS A 542 -11.36 -5.20 -20.61
CA LYS A 542 -9.99 -4.67 -20.45
C LYS A 542 -9.25 -4.75 -21.78
N THR A 543 -9.05 -3.61 -22.44
CA THR A 543 -8.36 -3.55 -23.74
C THR A 543 -6.88 -3.22 -23.57
N VAL A 544 -6.02 -3.91 -24.31
CA VAL A 544 -4.58 -3.60 -24.43
C VAL A 544 -4.23 -3.53 -25.92
N GLY A 545 -3.89 -2.33 -26.41
CA GLY A 545 -3.40 -2.13 -27.78
C GLY A 545 -1.90 -1.86 -27.78
N LYS A 546 -1.15 -2.55 -28.66
CA LYS A 546 0.26 -2.24 -28.95
C LYS A 546 0.47 -2.25 -30.46
N ALA A 547 1.17 -1.25 -30.97
CA ALA A 547 1.57 -1.21 -32.38
C ALA A 547 2.67 -2.26 -32.64
N PHE A 548 2.65 -2.89 -33.81
CA PHE A 548 3.72 -3.80 -34.23
C PHE A 548 5.04 -3.04 -34.37
N PRO A 549 6.18 -3.61 -33.90
CA PRO A 549 7.49 -3.02 -34.17
C PRO A 549 7.69 -2.89 -35.68
N ARG A 550 8.38 -1.83 -36.10
CA ARG A 550 8.71 -1.61 -37.53
C ARG A 550 10.21 -1.78 -37.73
N ASP A 551 10.60 -2.44 -38.82
CA ASP A 551 12.01 -2.57 -39.20
C ASP A 551 12.56 -1.20 -39.63
N SER A 552 13.60 -0.74 -38.95
CA SER A 552 14.26 0.54 -39.21
C SER A 552 15.11 0.54 -40.48
N ARG A 553 15.45 -0.63 -41.03
CA ARG A 553 16.33 -0.80 -42.20
C ARG A 553 15.56 -1.02 -43.51
N ALA A 554 14.24 -1.24 -43.42
CA ALA A 554 13.39 -1.45 -44.60
C ALA A 554 12.98 -0.10 -45.23
N PRO A 555 13.06 0.07 -46.56
CA PRO A 555 12.76 1.33 -47.25
C PRO A 555 11.35 1.90 -46.98
N LYS A 556 10.40 1.05 -46.55
CA LYS A 556 9.00 1.40 -46.23
C LYS A 556 8.59 1.14 -44.76
N ARG A 557 9.54 0.99 -43.82
CA ARG A 557 9.29 0.74 -42.37
C ARG A 557 8.23 -0.36 -42.12
N TRP A 558 8.44 -1.54 -42.66
CA TRP A 558 7.49 -2.66 -42.55
C TRP A 558 7.30 -3.12 -41.10
N PRO A 559 6.08 -3.52 -40.69
CA PRO A 559 5.88 -4.19 -39.42
C PRO A 559 6.69 -5.49 -39.38
N SER A 560 7.63 -5.61 -38.46
CA SER A 560 8.50 -6.77 -38.30
C SER A 560 8.86 -6.92 -36.84
N GLY A 561 8.52 -8.07 -36.25
CA GLY A 561 8.81 -8.39 -34.85
C GLY A 561 7.64 -9.05 -34.12
N THR A 562 7.86 -9.32 -32.84
CA THR A 562 6.90 -10.03 -31.98
C THR A 562 6.34 -9.09 -30.93
N ILE A 563 5.01 -8.94 -30.85
CA ILE A 563 4.35 -8.37 -29.67
C ILE A 563 3.93 -9.52 -28.77
N THR A 564 4.34 -9.47 -27.51
CA THR A 564 3.79 -10.34 -26.46
C THR A 564 2.84 -9.53 -25.58
N VAL A 565 1.58 -9.95 -25.51
CA VAL A 565 0.61 -9.46 -24.52
C VAL A 565 0.42 -10.57 -23.48
N ARG A 566 0.72 -10.26 -22.21
CA ARG A 566 0.45 -11.16 -21.09
C ARG A 566 -0.81 -10.71 -20.39
N VAL A 567 -1.81 -11.59 -20.36
CA VAL A 567 -3.02 -11.40 -19.57
C VAL A 567 -2.85 -12.22 -18.29
N TYR A 568 -2.83 -11.54 -17.15
CA TYR A 568 -2.86 -12.19 -15.84
C TYR A 568 -4.31 -12.32 -15.41
N ASP A 569 -4.71 -13.55 -15.10
CA ASP A 569 -6.06 -13.90 -14.66
C ASP A 569 -6.02 -14.15 -13.14
N ASP A 570 -6.28 -13.11 -12.35
CA ASP A 570 -6.26 -13.11 -10.88
C ASP A 570 -7.66 -12.92 -10.27
N GLN A 571 -8.72 -13.04 -11.07
CA GLN A 571 -10.08 -12.72 -10.64
C GLN A 571 -10.84 -14.00 -10.26
N PRO A 572 -11.69 -13.95 -9.23
CA PRO A 572 -12.38 -15.14 -8.71
C PRO A 572 -13.60 -15.59 -9.53
N PHE A 573 -13.87 -15.00 -10.70
CA PHE A 573 -15.05 -15.29 -11.51
C PHE A 573 -14.70 -15.77 -12.93
N ASN A 574 -15.58 -16.60 -13.49
CA ASN A 574 -15.43 -17.13 -14.85
C ASN A 574 -15.49 -15.99 -15.88
N ARG A 575 -14.54 -15.99 -16.82
CA ARG A 575 -14.50 -15.04 -17.92
C ARG A 575 -14.19 -15.72 -19.25
N GLN A 576 -14.70 -15.16 -20.32
CA GLN A 576 -14.33 -15.53 -21.68
C GLN A 576 -13.26 -14.57 -22.19
N ILE A 577 -12.09 -15.09 -22.55
CA ILE A 577 -11.08 -14.31 -23.25
C ILE A 577 -11.42 -14.36 -24.73
N VAL A 578 -11.91 -13.25 -25.27
CA VAL A 578 -12.13 -13.09 -26.71
C VAL A 578 -10.89 -12.41 -27.29
N ILE A 579 -10.21 -13.12 -28.19
CA ILE A 579 -9.14 -12.53 -29.01
C ILE A 579 -9.78 -12.19 -30.36
N PRO A 580 -10.08 -10.91 -30.65
CA PRO A 580 -10.65 -10.54 -31.93
C PRO A 580 -9.67 -10.88 -33.06
N ALA A 581 -10.20 -11.11 -34.27
CA ALA A 581 -9.39 -11.38 -35.43
C ALA A 581 -8.34 -10.27 -35.62
N VAL A 582 -7.07 -10.66 -35.75
CA VAL A 582 -6.01 -9.71 -36.07
C VAL A 582 -6.24 -9.26 -37.50
N ALA A 583 -6.70 -8.02 -37.68
CA ALA A 583 -6.76 -7.39 -39.00
C ALA A 583 -5.32 -7.15 -39.47
N PHE A 584 -4.84 -8.05 -40.34
CA PHE A 584 -3.54 -7.97 -40.95
C PHE A 584 -3.72 -7.65 -42.44
N SER A 585 -3.15 -6.53 -42.88
CA SER A 585 -3.00 -6.22 -44.30
C SER A 585 -1.55 -6.51 -44.65
N GLY A 586 -1.35 -7.55 -45.45
CA GLY A 586 -0.03 -7.90 -45.96
C GLY A 586 0.33 -7.05 -47.17
N ALA A 587 1.49 -7.37 -47.74
CA ALA A 587 1.99 -6.80 -48.97
C ALA A 587 2.91 -7.82 -49.62
N ARG A 588 2.89 -7.88 -50.96
CA ARG A 588 3.90 -8.54 -51.77
C ARG A 588 5.14 -7.67 -51.86
N HIS A 589 6.31 -8.28 -51.71
CA HIS A 589 7.60 -7.63 -51.87
C HIS A 589 8.36 -8.34 -52.99
N GLU A 590 8.57 -7.65 -54.10
CA GLU A 590 9.32 -8.17 -55.25
C GLU A 590 10.82 -7.97 -55.03
N ARG A 591 11.60 -9.04 -55.24
CA ARG A 591 13.05 -9.00 -55.42
C ARG A 591 13.41 -9.68 -56.73
N GLU A 592 14.54 -9.30 -57.33
CA GLU A 592 15.00 -9.73 -58.68
C GLU A 592 14.92 -11.24 -58.95
N ASN A 593 14.89 -12.11 -57.93
CA ASN A 593 14.76 -13.56 -58.08
C ASN A 593 13.83 -14.23 -57.05
N SER A 594 13.04 -13.49 -56.27
CA SER A 594 12.01 -14.08 -55.38
C SER A 594 10.95 -13.08 -54.92
N ASP A 595 9.68 -13.49 -54.98
CA ASP A 595 8.57 -12.81 -54.31
C ASP A 595 8.55 -13.22 -52.83
N THR A 596 8.49 -12.26 -51.91
CA THR A 596 8.22 -12.53 -50.49
C THR A 596 6.91 -11.87 -50.06
N TYR A 597 6.09 -12.61 -49.32
CA TYR A 597 4.78 -12.15 -48.85
C TYR A 597 4.84 -11.89 -47.35
N SER A 598 4.15 -10.83 -46.93
CA SER A 598 4.01 -10.54 -45.51
C SER A 598 3.15 -11.62 -44.84
N SER A 599 3.59 -12.15 -43.70
CA SER A 599 2.83 -13.14 -42.92
C SER A 599 2.64 -12.68 -41.49
N CYS A 600 1.50 -12.99 -40.89
CA CYS A 600 1.22 -12.76 -39.48
C CYS A 600 0.98 -14.09 -38.77
N ARG A 601 1.64 -14.34 -37.64
CA ARG A 601 1.45 -15.55 -36.83
C ARG A 601 0.90 -15.19 -35.47
N LEU A 602 -0.23 -15.81 -35.09
CA LEU A 602 -0.82 -15.70 -33.76
C LEU A 602 -0.54 -16.99 -32.99
N ILE A 603 0.10 -16.85 -31.82
CA ILE A 603 0.33 -17.94 -30.88
C ILE A 603 -0.33 -17.55 -29.55
N VAL A 604 -1.21 -18.42 -29.04
CA VAL A 604 -1.83 -18.26 -27.72
C VAL A 604 -1.33 -19.37 -26.82
N LYS A 605 -0.80 -18.99 -25.66
CA LYS A 605 -0.33 -19.92 -24.63
C LYS A 605 -1.12 -19.72 -23.34
N LYS A 606 -1.60 -20.80 -22.74
CA LYS A 606 -2.21 -20.81 -21.40
C LYS A 606 -1.25 -21.52 -20.44
N ASN A 607 -0.77 -20.82 -19.42
CA ASN A 607 0.17 -21.36 -18.43
C ASN A 607 1.42 -22.01 -19.05
N GLY A 608 1.95 -21.43 -20.12
CA GLY A 608 3.11 -21.95 -20.86
C GLY A 608 2.78 -22.97 -21.95
N ALA A 609 1.62 -23.63 -21.89
CA ALA A 609 1.17 -24.58 -22.92
C ALA A 609 0.53 -23.86 -24.12
N GLU A 610 0.91 -24.21 -25.34
CA GLU A 610 0.35 -23.67 -26.57
C GLU A 610 -1.06 -24.23 -26.82
N ILE A 611 -2.05 -23.35 -26.97
CA ILE A 611 -3.46 -23.72 -27.20
C ILE A 611 -4.00 -23.23 -28.55
N TYR A 612 -3.28 -22.32 -29.21
CA TYR A 612 -3.60 -21.87 -30.56
C TYR A 612 -2.32 -21.41 -31.26
N ASN A 613 -2.16 -21.80 -32.52
CA ASN A 613 -1.02 -21.41 -33.34
C ASN A 613 -1.41 -21.51 -34.82
N ARG A 614 -1.54 -20.34 -35.45
CA ARG A 614 -1.87 -20.21 -36.86
C ARG A 614 -1.07 -19.08 -37.48
N THR A 615 -0.61 -19.30 -38.71
CA THR A 615 -0.02 -18.27 -39.55
C THR A 615 -1.03 -17.92 -40.63
N ALA A 616 -1.35 -16.64 -40.75
CA ALA A 616 -2.04 -16.08 -41.89
C ALA A 616 -0.99 -15.53 -42.86
N MET A 617 -1.13 -15.90 -44.13
CA MET A 617 -0.38 -15.32 -45.24
C MET A 617 -1.38 -14.53 -46.08
N ASP A 618 -0.93 -13.39 -46.59
CA ASP A 618 -1.70 -12.64 -47.56
C ASP A 618 -1.55 -13.34 -48.92
N ASN A 619 -2.42 -14.32 -49.18
CA ASN A 619 -2.43 -15.13 -50.40
C ASN A 619 -3.47 -14.64 -51.43
N THR A 620 -4.04 -13.44 -51.27
CA THR A 620 -4.92 -12.88 -52.30
C THR A 620 -4.09 -12.48 -53.52
N LEU A 621 -4.13 -13.35 -54.53
CA LEU A 621 -3.95 -13.01 -55.95
C LEU A 621 -5.01 -12.00 -56.38
#